data_AF-A0AAW8G8M4-F1
#
_entry.id   AF-A0AAW8G8M4-F1
#
_cell.length_a   1.000
_cell.length_b   1.000
_cell.length_c   1.000
_cell.angle_alpha   90.00
_cell.angle_beta   90.00
_cell.angle_gamma   90.00
#
_symmetry.space_group_name_H-M   'P 1'
#
loop_
_entity.id
_entity.type
_entity.pdbx_description
1 polymer ?
#
loop_
_entity_poly.entity_id
_entity_poly.type
_entity_poly.pdbx_seq_one_letter_code
_entity_poly.pdbx_strand_id
1 'polypeptide(L)'
;MTPAKPPSDASALDTPAQEIGLDDGGADHSPPGVVVTSGPLTPPPDSEGTAVDDRAFHHSVAEDVQGMVLATLTASLGLAVFAKGGLMIGGMAGVAFLAHYTFGWNFGLMFVLVNLPFYWLSVRRMGWEFTLKTFVAVGACGVLTDLLPHWAPYAQMTPLYSALVGGALVGMGILFFIRHHASLGGVGILAVYLQRTRGISAGKVQMTFDAVLMGVACFTLAPSKVLYSALGAVVLSLVLMFNHRPHRYMGV
;
A
#
# COMPACT_ATOMS: atom_id res chain seq x y z
N MET A 1 -10.93 50.17 31.05
CA MET A 1 -9.97 51.29 31.00
C MET A 1 -8.80 50.93 31.89
N THR A 2 -7.67 50.56 31.30
CA THR A 2 -6.35 50.38 31.96
C THR A 2 -5.54 51.64 31.64
N PRO A 3 -4.78 52.25 32.57
CA PRO A 3 -3.34 51.96 32.73
C PRO A 3 -2.90 52.13 34.21
N ALA A 4 -1.68 51.93 34.72
CA ALA A 4 -0.34 52.21 34.21
C ALA A 4 0.75 51.47 35.04
N LYS A 5 1.96 51.44 34.47
CA LYS A 5 3.21 50.77 34.87
C LYS A 5 4.13 51.75 35.71
N PRO A 6 5.41 51.43 36.00
CA PRO A 6 6.10 51.35 37.31
C PRO A 6 6.98 52.59 37.64
N PRO A 7 7.93 52.49 38.60
CA PRO A 7 9.37 52.70 38.31
C PRO A 7 10.28 51.70 39.08
N SER A 8 11.38 51.15 38.55
CA SER A 8 12.74 51.67 38.21
C SER A 8 13.68 51.96 39.41
N ASP A 9 14.86 51.33 39.31
CA ASP A 9 16.18 51.75 39.77
C ASP A 9 16.78 51.32 41.13
N ALA A 10 17.94 50.65 40.96
CA ALA A 10 19.25 50.98 41.52
C ALA A 10 19.81 50.23 42.74
N SER A 11 21.07 49.77 42.52
CA SER A 11 22.21 49.70 43.46
C SER A 11 22.12 48.67 44.59
N ALA A 12 22.83 47.54 44.56
CA ALA A 12 24.28 47.38 44.73
C ALA A 12 24.82 48.07 46.00
N LEU A 13 25.24 47.24 46.98
CA LEU A 13 26.41 47.31 47.88
C LEU A 13 26.15 46.32 49.04
N ASP A 14 26.82 45.16 49.08
CA ASP A 14 28.13 44.90 49.77
C ASP A 14 27.93 44.71 51.30
N THR A 15 28.42 43.69 52.03
CA THR A 15 29.51 42.67 51.94
C THR A 15 29.34 41.74 53.20
N PRO A 16 30.22 40.79 53.61
CA PRO A 16 30.84 39.62 52.95
C PRO A 16 30.80 38.28 53.77
N ALA A 17 31.28 37.21 53.11
CA ALA A 17 32.36 36.29 53.55
C ALA A 17 32.03 34.80 53.79
N GLN A 18 32.99 33.97 53.32
CA GLN A 18 33.22 32.51 53.50
C GLN A 18 32.53 31.61 52.46
N GLU A 19 33.20 30.83 51.61
CA GLU A 19 34.60 30.36 51.51
C GLU A 19 34.92 30.02 50.03
N ILE A 20 36.15 30.25 49.59
CA ILE A 20 36.70 29.77 48.30
C ILE A 20 38.09 29.15 48.57
N GLY A 21 38.28 27.92 48.10
CA GLY A 21 39.56 27.30 47.75
C GLY A 21 39.25 26.09 46.84
N LEU A 22 39.37 26.22 45.51
CA LEU A 22 40.55 25.91 44.68
C LEU A 22 41.01 24.45 44.81
N ASP A 23 40.83 23.63 43.76
CA ASP A 23 41.96 23.11 42.96
C ASP A 23 41.50 22.33 41.70
N ASP A 24 41.86 22.89 40.54
CA ASP A 24 42.44 22.35 39.29
C ASP A 24 42.05 20.99 38.67
N GLY A 25 42.15 20.97 37.34
CA GLY A 25 41.66 19.93 36.45
C GLY A 25 42.61 18.77 36.14
N GLY A 26 42.00 17.73 35.57
CA GLY A 26 42.62 16.79 34.64
C GLY A 26 43.25 15.53 35.25
N ALA A 27 42.59 14.38 35.09
CA ALA A 27 43.16 13.15 34.51
C ALA A 27 42.18 11.98 34.68
N ASP A 28 41.92 11.30 33.56
CA ASP A 28 41.27 10.00 33.47
C ASP A 28 42.04 8.95 34.29
N HIS A 29 41.43 8.49 35.37
CA HIS A 29 41.89 7.36 36.17
C HIS A 29 40.82 6.26 36.18
N SER A 30 40.59 5.65 35.03
CA SER A 30 39.95 4.33 34.97
C SER A 30 41.01 3.25 35.24
N PRO A 31 40.87 2.41 36.30
CA PRO A 31 41.83 1.35 36.56
C PRO A 31 41.74 0.22 35.50
N PRO A 32 42.88 -0.33 35.02
CA PRO A 32 42.87 -1.38 34.02
C PRO A 32 42.44 -2.72 34.64
N GLY A 33 41.30 -3.27 34.22
CA GLY A 33 40.94 -4.67 34.51
C GLY A 33 39.49 -4.99 34.85
N VAL A 34 38.54 -4.04 34.81
CA VAL A 34 37.12 -4.37 35.02
C VAL A 34 36.48 -4.76 33.69
N VAL A 35 36.39 -6.07 33.45
CA VAL A 35 35.49 -6.62 32.44
C VAL A 35 34.06 -6.33 32.90
N VAL A 36 33.41 -5.34 32.27
CA VAL A 36 31.98 -5.07 32.45
C VAL A 36 31.22 -6.21 31.78
N THR A 37 30.95 -7.26 32.55
CA THR A 37 30.06 -8.34 32.10
C THR A 37 28.62 -7.83 32.16
N SER A 38 27.90 -7.96 31.05
CA SER A 38 26.46 -7.70 30.93
C SER A 38 25.67 -8.54 31.93
N GLY A 39 25.33 -7.95 33.09
CA GLY A 39 24.29 -8.49 33.96
C GLY A 39 22.92 -8.49 33.26
N PRO A 40 21.91 -9.19 33.79
CA PRO A 40 20.60 -9.30 33.14
C PRO A 40 20.03 -7.90 32.96
N LEU A 41 19.73 -7.54 31.70
CA LEU A 41 19.00 -6.32 31.34
C LEU A 41 17.59 -6.43 31.93
N THR A 42 17.45 -6.09 33.20
CA THR A 42 16.15 -5.77 33.78
C THR A 42 15.94 -4.28 33.50
N PRO A 43 14.95 -3.92 32.67
CA PRO A 43 14.65 -2.53 32.41
C PRO A 43 14.30 -1.82 33.72
N PRO A 44 14.61 -0.51 33.85
CA PRO A 44 14.15 0.32 34.96
C PRO A 44 12.63 0.19 35.18
N PRO A 45 12.13 0.25 36.43
CA PRO A 45 10.71 0.03 36.79
C PRO A 45 9.72 1.05 36.19
N ASP A 46 10.24 2.08 35.53
CA ASP A 46 9.56 3.11 34.75
C ASP A 46 9.57 2.82 33.22
N SER A 47 10.02 1.63 32.81
CA SER A 47 9.93 1.11 31.44
C SER A 47 8.61 0.36 31.17
N GLU A 48 7.65 0.40 32.08
CA GLU A 48 6.27 0.00 31.78
C GLU A 48 5.72 0.97 30.74
N GLY A 49 5.58 0.48 29.51
CA GLY A 49 5.22 1.21 28.30
C GLY A 49 4.42 2.48 28.57
N THR A 50 5.07 3.62 28.35
CA THR A 50 4.35 4.87 28.10
C THR A 50 3.30 4.56 27.05
N ALA A 51 2.04 4.82 27.37
CA ALA A 51 0.87 4.67 26.50
C ALA A 51 0.87 5.71 25.35
N VAL A 52 2.03 5.87 24.72
CA VAL A 52 2.36 6.64 23.55
C VAL A 52 2.84 5.56 22.57
N ASP A 53 1.98 4.86 21.84
CA ASP A 53 1.41 5.39 20.61
C ASP A 53 0.43 4.37 19.96
N ASP A 54 -0.57 3.87 20.71
CA ASP A 54 -1.61 2.99 20.11
C ASP A 54 -2.58 3.76 19.19
N ARG A 55 -2.42 5.08 19.04
CA ARG A 55 -3.19 5.91 18.09
C ARG A 55 -2.53 6.07 16.72
N ALA A 56 -1.40 5.41 16.47
CA ALA A 56 -0.53 5.73 15.35
C ALA A 56 -1.07 5.42 13.93
N PHE A 57 -2.15 4.65 13.74
CA PHE A 57 -2.56 4.22 12.38
C PHE A 57 -4.07 4.12 12.11
N HIS A 58 -4.88 5.04 12.63
CA HIS A 58 -6.24 5.21 12.12
C HIS A 58 -6.29 6.37 11.14
N HIS A 59 -6.28 6.06 9.84
CA HIS A 59 -6.55 7.08 8.81
C HIS A 59 -7.90 7.74 9.11
N SER A 60 -7.95 9.07 9.03
CA SER A 60 -9.24 9.75 9.10
C SER A 60 -10.10 9.34 7.90
N VAL A 61 -11.42 9.44 8.02
CA VAL A 61 -12.34 9.12 6.90
C VAL A 61 -12.00 9.95 5.65
N ALA A 62 -11.53 11.18 5.83
CA ALA A 62 -11.09 12.05 4.73
C ALA A 62 -9.84 11.51 4.03
N GLU A 63 -8.84 11.05 4.79
CA GLU A 63 -7.63 10.42 4.25
C GLU A 63 -7.95 9.10 3.54
N ASP A 64 -8.90 8.32 4.08
CA ASP A 64 -9.34 7.08 3.47
C ASP A 64 -10.02 7.32 2.11
N VAL A 65 -10.94 8.28 2.06
CA VAL A 65 -11.62 8.68 0.82
C VAL A 65 -10.62 9.22 -0.19
N GLN A 66 -9.73 10.13 0.22
CA GLN A 66 -8.71 10.69 -0.67
C GLN A 66 -7.79 9.59 -1.22
N GLY A 67 -7.34 8.68 -0.36
CA GLY A 67 -6.50 7.54 -0.74
C GLY A 67 -7.18 6.61 -1.72
N MET A 68 -8.45 6.27 -1.51
CA MET A 68 -9.23 5.46 -2.45
C MET A 68 -9.44 6.15 -3.80
N VAL A 69 -9.68 7.47 -3.80
CA VAL A 69 -9.83 8.24 -5.06
C VAL A 69 -8.52 8.22 -5.84
N LEU A 70 -7.39 8.49 -5.19
CA LEU A 70 -6.07 8.42 -5.83
C LEU A 70 -5.74 7.00 -6.32
N ALA A 71 -6.05 5.98 -5.52
CA ALA A 71 -5.90 4.57 -5.91
C ALA A 71 -6.71 4.26 -7.18
N THR A 72 -7.96 4.69 -7.22
CA THR A 72 -8.89 4.49 -8.34
C THR A 72 -8.41 5.20 -9.59
N LEU A 73 -8.04 6.48 -9.50
CA LEU A 73 -7.51 7.25 -10.63
C LEU A 73 -6.24 6.61 -11.20
N THR A 74 -5.30 6.23 -10.34
CA THR A 74 -4.03 5.64 -10.75
C THR A 74 -4.24 4.25 -11.38
N ALA A 75 -5.03 3.39 -10.75
CA ALA A 75 -5.30 2.04 -11.24
C ALA A 75 -6.09 2.06 -12.55
N SER A 76 -7.15 2.86 -12.64
CA SER A 76 -7.99 2.95 -13.84
C SER A 76 -7.24 3.50 -15.04
N LEU A 77 -6.32 4.46 -14.83
CA LEU A 77 -5.42 4.94 -15.87
C LEU A 77 -4.49 3.82 -16.36
N GLY A 78 -3.89 3.07 -15.44
CA GLY A 78 -3.07 1.92 -15.79
C GLY A 78 -3.85 0.86 -16.58
N LEU A 79 -5.07 0.53 -16.13
CA LEU A 79 -5.97 -0.40 -16.81
C LEU A 79 -6.39 0.11 -18.20
N ALA A 80 -6.67 1.40 -18.36
CA ALA A 80 -7.00 2.00 -19.67
C ALA A 80 -5.82 1.92 -20.64
N VAL A 81 -4.59 2.13 -20.15
CA VAL A 81 -3.36 1.94 -20.92
C VAL A 81 -3.20 0.47 -21.37
N PHE A 82 -3.46 -0.50 -20.48
CA PHE A 82 -3.49 -1.92 -20.85
C PHE A 82 -4.54 -2.22 -21.93
N ALA A 83 -5.76 -1.69 -21.77
CA ALA A 83 -6.86 -1.87 -22.70
C ALA A 83 -6.49 -1.37 -24.10
N LYS A 84 -5.84 -0.20 -24.19
CA LYS A 84 -5.37 0.38 -25.47
C LYS A 84 -4.28 -0.45 -26.13
N GLY A 85 -3.38 -1.04 -25.36
CA GLY A 85 -2.39 -1.99 -25.88
C GLY A 85 -2.97 -3.35 -26.28
N GLY A 86 -4.26 -3.62 -25.98
CA GLY A 86 -4.87 -4.94 -26.12
C GLY A 86 -4.23 -5.98 -25.20
N LEU A 87 -3.75 -5.53 -24.04
CA LEU A 87 -3.03 -6.33 -23.06
C LEU A 87 -3.97 -6.71 -21.90
N MET A 88 -3.49 -7.58 -21.02
CA MET A 88 -4.17 -7.94 -19.78
C MET A 88 -3.21 -8.01 -18.60
N ILE A 89 -3.76 -8.00 -17.38
CA ILE A 89 -3.02 -8.22 -16.12
C ILE A 89 -3.44 -9.58 -15.54
N GLY A 90 -2.71 -10.12 -14.55
CA GLY A 90 -3.18 -11.26 -13.75
C GLY A 90 -4.43 -10.96 -12.90
N GLY A 91 -4.90 -11.96 -12.17
CA GLY A 91 -6.05 -11.83 -11.27
C GLY A 91 -7.38 -11.49 -11.96
N MET A 92 -8.29 -10.85 -11.23
CA MET A 92 -9.66 -10.59 -11.70
C MET A 92 -9.74 -9.56 -12.83
N ALA A 93 -8.85 -8.56 -12.83
CA ALA A 93 -8.79 -7.59 -13.91
C ALA A 93 -8.42 -8.27 -15.24
N GLY A 94 -7.56 -9.29 -15.21
CA GLY A 94 -7.24 -10.11 -16.38
C GLY A 94 -8.41 -10.87 -16.95
N VAL A 95 -9.14 -11.57 -16.09
CA VAL A 95 -10.37 -12.27 -16.50
C VAL A 95 -11.36 -11.29 -17.12
N ALA A 96 -11.51 -10.10 -16.53
CA ALA A 96 -12.37 -9.05 -17.07
C ALA A 96 -11.91 -8.54 -18.44
N PHE A 97 -10.61 -8.37 -18.66
CA PHE A 97 -10.06 -8.03 -19.99
C PHE A 97 -10.33 -9.12 -21.02
N LEU A 98 -10.07 -10.39 -20.68
CA LEU A 98 -10.35 -11.49 -21.60
C LEU A 98 -11.83 -11.59 -21.95
N ALA A 99 -12.72 -11.43 -20.96
CA ALA A 99 -14.15 -11.38 -21.19
C ALA A 99 -14.55 -10.19 -22.07
N HIS A 100 -14.00 -9.00 -21.82
CA HIS A 100 -14.20 -7.82 -22.66
C HIS A 100 -13.78 -8.07 -24.12
N TYR A 101 -12.59 -8.65 -24.34
CA TYR A 101 -12.09 -8.95 -25.68
C TYR A 101 -12.86 -10.08 -26.40
N THR A 102 -13.48 -10.99 -25.64
CA THR A 102 -14.23 -12.13 -26.20
C THR A 102 -15.67 -11.78 -26.51
N PHE A 103 -16.36 -11.10 -25.59
CA PHE A 103 -17.79 -10.77 -25.72
C PHE A 103 -18.05 -9.39 -26.34
N GLY A 104 -17.04 -8.51 -26.39
CA GLY A 104 -17.17 -7.15 -26.92
C GLY A 104 -17.97 -6.19 -26.04
N TRP A 105 -18.35 -6.59 -24.83
CA TRP A 105 -19.04 -5.72 -23.86
C TRP A 105 -18.04 -4.85 -23.13
N ASN A 106 -18.49 -3.70 -22.62
CA ASN A 106 -17.70 -2.76 -21.83
C ASN A 106 -16.86 -3.43 -20.70
N PHE A 107 -15.62 -2.97 -20.50
CA PHE A 107 -14.69 -3.58 -19.55
C PHE A 107 -15.17 -3.43 -18.10
N GLY A 108 -15.65 -2.25 -17.70
CA GLY A 108 -16.12 -2.01 -16.34
C GLY A 108 -17.28 -2.92 -15.95
N LEU A 109 -18.22 -3.17 -16.88
CA LEU A 109 -19.29 -4.14 -16.68
C LEU A 109 -18.73 -5.55 -16.43
N MET A 110 -17.81 -6.00 -17.29
CA MET A 110 -17.14 -7.30 -17.14
C MET A 110 -16.40 -7.37 -15.80
N PHE A 111 -15.74 -6.29 -15.39
CA PHE A 111 -14.94 -6.25 -14.18
C PHE A 111 -15.78 -6.41 -12.91
N VAL A 112 -16.96 -5.79 -12.87
CA VAL A 112 -17.92 -5.97 -11.76
C VAL A 112 -18.51 -7.39 -11.77
N LEU A 113 -18.96 -7.88 -12.92
CA LEU A 113 -19.59 -9.21 -13.03
C LEU A 113 -18.63 -10.34 -12.61
N VAL A 114 -17.39 -10.27 -13.08
CA VAL A 114 -16.35 -11.24 -12.80
C VAL A 114 -15.98 -11.24 -11.31
N ASN A 115 -16.06 -10.10 -10.62
CA ASN A 115 -15.83 -10.00 -9.17
C ASN A 115 -17.02 -10.41 -8.28
N LEU A 116 -18.24 -10.51 -8.84
CA LEU A 116 -19.46 -10.81 -8.10
C LEU A 116 -19.39 -12.05 -7.18
N PRO A 117 -18.87 -13.23 -7.62
CA PRO A 117 -18.73 -14.39 -6.73
C PRO A 117 -17.78 -14.14 -5.55
N PHE A 118 -16.83 -13.22 -5.71
CA PHE A 118 -15.86 -12.91 -4.66
C PHE A 118 -16.38 -11.87 -3.68
N TYR A 119 -17.32 -11.00 -4.06
CA TYR A 119 -18.01 -10.14 -3.10
C TYR A 119 -18.76 -10.97 -2.06
N TRP A 120 -19.43 -12.04 -2.49
CA TRP A 120 -20.07 -12.99 -1.57
C TRP A 120 -19.06 -13.61 -0.58
N LEU A 121 -17.90 -14.03 -1.06
CA LEU A 121 -16.83 -14.57 -0.22
C LEU A 121 -16.25 -13.50 0.73
N SER A 122 -16.09 -12.28 0.22
CA SER A 122 -15.58 -11.13 0.95
C SER A 122 -16.48 -10.75 2.13
N VAL A 123 -17.80 -10.67 1.95
CA VAL A 123 -18.75 -10.35 3.03
C VAL A 123 -18.60 -11.34 4.18
N ARG A 124 -18.46 -12.64 3.87
CA ARG A 124 -18.33 -13.70 4.88
C ARG A 124 -17.01 -13.70 5.62
N ARG A 125 -15.95 -13.07 5.09
CA ARG A 125 -14.57 -13.24 5.60
C ARG A 125 -13.89 -11.96 6.04
N MET A 126 -14.09 -10.87 5.31
CA MET A 126 -13.53 -9.55 5.60
C MET A 126 -14.58 -8.58 6.17
N GLY A 127 -15.88 -8.91 6.01
CA GLY A 127 -16.98 -8.08 6.50
C GLY A 127 -17.53 -7.11 5.44
N TRP A 128 -18.57 -6.39 5.84
CA TRP A 128 -19.32 -5.50 4.95
C TRP A 128 -18.55 -4.25 4.54
N GLU A 129 -17.78 -3.65 5.46
CA GLU A 129 -17.03 -2.42 5.18
C GLU A 129 -16.01 -2.62 4.05
N PHE A 130 -15.14 -3.63 4.18
CA PHE A 130 -14.16 -3.99 3.15
C PHE A 130 -14.83 -4.32 1.82
N THR A 131 -15.95 -5.04 1.85
CA THR A 131 -16.66 -5.45 0.63
C THR A 131 -17.25 -4.25 -0.09
N LEU A 132 -17.87 -3.32 0.63
CA LEU A 132 -18.46 -2.12 0.03
C LEU A 132 -17.36 -1.22 -0.56
N LYS A 133 -16.26 -1.01 0.16
CA LYS A 133 -15.08 -0.28 -0.35
C LYS A 133 -14.54 -0.92 -1.62
N THR A 134 -14.38 -2.24 -1.63
CA THR A 134 -13.92 -3.02 -2.80
C THR A 134 -14.90 -2.96 -3.97
N PHE A 135 -16.22 -3.03 -3.71
CA PHE A 135 -17.24 -2.93 -4.74
C PHE A 135 -17.21 -1.55 -5.42
N VAL A 136 -17.17 -0.49 -4.61
CA VAL A 136 -17.07 0.89 -5.11
C VAL A 136 -15.74 1.08 -5.86
N ALA A 137 -14.63 0.58 -5.34
CA ALA A 137 -13.33 0.65 -6.02
C ALA A 137 -13.31 -0.04 -7.38
N VAL A 138 -13.80 -1.29 -7.46
CA VAL A 138 -13.86 -2.05 -8.72
C VAL A 138 -14.80 -1.38 -9.71
N GLY A 139 -15.99 -0.95 -9.26
CA GLY A 139 -16.96 -0.26 -10.10
C GLY A 139 -16.43 1.08 -10.63
N ALA A 140 -15.85 1.89 -9.75
CA ALA A 140 -15.28 3.18 -10.12
C ALA A 140 -14.06 3.01 -11.05
N CYS A 141 -13.17 2.04 -10.77
CA CYS A 141 -12.06 1.72 -11.66
C CYS A 141 -12.56 1.30 -13.05
N GLY A 142 -13.55 0.40 -13.12
CA GLY A 142 -14.12 -0.06 -14.38
C GLY A 142 -14.71 1.07 -15.19
N VAL A 143 -15.63 1.84 -14.59
CA VAL A 143 -16.28 2.99 -15.22
C VAL A 143 -15.26 4.01 -15.72
N LEU A 144 -14.26 4.33 -14.89
CA LEU A 144 -13.24 5.30 -15.22
C LEU A 144 -12.33 4.78 -16.35
N THR A 145 -11.95 3.50 -16.34
CA THR A 145 -11.19 2.87 -17.42
C THR A 145 -11.89 2.96 -18.78
N ASP A 146 -13.22 2.84 -18.84
CA ASP A 146 -13.97 2.98 -20.09
C ASP A 146 -14.21 4.44 -20.50
N LEU A 147 -14.32 5.36 -19.54
CA LEU A 147 -14.52 6.80 -19.79
C LEU A 147 -13.22 7.50 -20.24
N LEU A 148 -12.08 7.09 -19.70
CA LEU A 148 -10.78 7.71 -19.95
C LEU A 148 -10.46 7.95 -21.43
N PRO A 149 -10.65 6.95 -22.34
CA PRO A 149 -10.44 7.14 -23.77
C PRO A 149 -11.32 8.21 -24.42
N HIS A 150 -12.48 8.54 -23.83
CA HIS A 150 -13.40 9.56 -24.34
C HIS A 150 -12.98 10.97 -23.92
N TRP A 151 -12.37 11.11 -22.73
CA TRP A 151 -11.91 12.40 -22.21
C TRP A 151 -10.52 12.78 -22.69
N ALA A 152 -9.65 11.78 -22.81
CA ALA A 152 -8.29 11.94 -23.30
C ALA A 152 -8.08 10.93 -24.43
N PRO A 153 -8.47 11.25 -25.68
CA PRO A 153 -8.16 10.38 -26.81
C PRO A 153 -6.64 10.30 -26.98
N TYR A 154 -6.08 9.17 -26.56
CA TYR A 154 -4.65 8.92 -26.65
C TYR A 154 -4.27 8.54 -28.09
N ALA A 155 -3.10 9.02 -28.55
CA ALA A 155 -2.49 8.56 -29.79
C ALA A 155 -2.14 7.05 -29.72
N GLN A 156 -1.77 6.46 -30.86
CA GLN A 156 -1.34 5.06 -30.96
C GLN A 156 -0.32 4.71 -29.84
N MET A 157 -0.66 3.78 -28.96
CA MET A 157 0.21 3.32 -27.89
C MET A 157 0.86 2.00 -28.30
N THR A 158 2.18 1.91 -28.19
CA THR A 158 2.85 0.64 -28.45
C THR A 158 2.52 -0.36 -27.33
N PRO A 159 2.41 -1.67 -27.63
CA PRO A 159 2.23 -2.69 -26.61
C PRO A 159 3.32 -2.67 -25.53
N LEU A 160 4.57 -2.37 -25.91
CA LEU A 160 5.68 -2.23 -24.96
C LEU A 160 5.44 -1.09 -23.96
N TYR A 161 5.08 0.10 -24.44
CA TYR A 161 4.74 1.23 -23.57
C TYR A 161 3.58 0.87 -22.64
N SER A 162 2.56 0.22 -23.19
CA SER A 162 1.36 -0.16 -22.45
C SER A 162 1.68 -1.14 -21.31
N ALA A 163 2.58 -2.09 -21.55
CA ALA A 163 3.04 -3.04 -20.55
C ALA A 163 3.84 -2.35 -19.42
N LEU A 164 4.79 -1.49 -19.77
CA LEU A 164 5.67 -0.83 -18.78
C LEU A 164 4.89 0.20 -17.95
N VAL A 165 4.21 1.14 -18.60
CA VAL A 165 3.52 2.25 -17.93
C VAL A 165 2.24 1.75 -17.27
N GLY A 166 1.45 0.95 -17.97
CA GLY A 166 0.26 0.34 -17.40
C GLY A 166 0.62 -0.52 -16.18
N GLY A 167 1.66 -1.36 -16.29
CA GLY A 167 2.09 -2.24 -15.22
C GLY A 167 2.48 -1.47 -13.96
N ALA A 168 3.28 -0.41 -14.14
CA ALA A 168 3.70 0.44 -13.03
C ALA A 168 2.53 1.18 -12.36
N LEU A 169 1.63 1.76 -13.16
CA LEU A 169 0.46 2.48 -12.66
C LEU A 169 -0.51 1.57 -11.90
N VAL A 170 -0.84 0.40 -12.47
CA VAL A 170 -1.71 -0.55 -11.76
C VAL A 170 -1.04 -1.06 -10.49
N GLY A 171 0.28 -1.33 -10.51
CA GLY A 171 1.03 -1.70 -9.32
C GLY A 171 0.95 -0.65 -8.20
N MET A 172 1.11 0.63 -8.54
CA MET A 172 0.94 1.73 -7.56
C MET A 172 -0.50 1.84 -7.06
N GLY A 173 -1.49 1.75 -7.95
CA GLY A 173 -2.90 1.77 -7.59
C GLY A 173 -3.27 0.65 -6.62
N ILE A 174 -2.79 -0.57 -6.87
CA ILE A 174 -2.97 -1.72 -5.96
C ILE A 174 -2.35 -1.43 -4.58
N LEU A 175 -1.15 -0.84 -4.52
CA LEU A 175 -0.52 -0.50 -3.24
C LEU A 175 -1.35 0.51 -2.44
N PHE A 176 -1.94 1.51 -3.11
CA PHE A 176 -2.85 2.44 -2.46
C PHE A 176 -4.12 1.75 -1.95
N PHE A 177 -4.72 0.85 -2.73
CA PHE A 177 -5.87 0.07 -2.26
C PHE A 177 -5.54 -0.80 -1.04
N ILE A 178 -4.37 -1.45 -1.02
CA ILE A 178 -3.93 -2.26 0.12
C ILE A 178 -3.84 -1.41 1.40
N ARG A 179 -3.29 -0.18 1.30
CA ARG A 179 -3.18 0.75 2.45
C ARG A 179 -4.53 1.19 3.02
N HIS A 180 -5.57 1.21 2.20
CA HIS A 180 -6.92 1.64 2.56
C HIS A 180 -7.89 0.47 2.75
N HIS A 181 -7.37 -0.74 2.96
CA HIS A 181 -8.17 -1.95 3.16
C HIS A 181 -9.23 -2.17 2.07
N ALA A 182 -8.83 -2.04 0.81
CA ALA A 182 -9.64 -2.32 -0.36
C ALA A 182 -8.89 -3.23 -1.33
N SER A 183 -9.61 -3.83 -2.28
CA SER A 183 -9.03 -4.69 -3.32
C SER A 183 -9.60 -4.38 -4.71
N LEU A 184 -8.82 -4.70 -5.75
CA LEU A 184 -9.27 -4.71 -7.15
C LEU A 184 -9.65 -6.12 -7.64
N GLY A 185 -9.66 -7.10 -6.75
CA GLY A 185 -9.91 -8.48 -7.14
C GLY A 185 -10.13 -9.43 -5.97
N GLY A 186 -10.95 -10.44 -6.21
CA GLY A 186 -11.25 -11.47 -5.24
C GLY A 186 -10.28 -12.64 -5.16
N VAL A 187 -9.38 -12.84 -6.13
CA VAL A 187 -8.47 -14.00 -6.13
C VAL A 187 -7.60 -14.03 -4.88
N GLY A 188 -7.12 -12.88 -4.41
CA GLY A 188 -6.36 -12.79 -3.15
C GLY A 188 -7.19 -13.23 -1.93
N ILE A 189 -8.46 -12.83 -1.87
CA ILE A 189 -9.40 -13.25 -0.81
C ILE A 189 -9.62 -14.76 -0.86
N LEU A 190 -9.80 -15.31 -2.07
CA LEU A 190 -9.94 -16.74 -2.28
C LEU A 190 -8.66 -17.51 -1.90
N ALA A 191 -7.50 -16.97 -2.23
CA ALA A 191 -6.21 -17.56 -1.90
C ALA A 191 -5.99 -17.63 -0.39
N VAL A 192 -6.26 -16.53 0.33
CA VAL A 192 -6.21 -16.49 1.81
C VAL A 192 -7.26 -17.42 2.41
N TYR A 193 -8.45 -17.50 1.82
CA TYR A 193 -9.50 -18.42 2.25
C TYR A 193 -9.07 -19.89 2.11
N LEU A 194 -8.51 -20.28 0.96
CA LEU A 194 -7.97 -21.63 0.74
C LEU A 194 -6.79 -21.93 1.67
N GLN A 195 -5.96 -20.94 1.97
CA GLN A 195 -4.88 -21.10 2.93
C GLN A 195 -5.39 -21.39 4.33
N ARG A 196 -6.38 -20.65 4.82
CA ARG A 196 -6.94 -20.84 6.15
C ARG A 196 -7.79 -22.11 6.28
N THR A 197 -8.46 -22.54 5.21
CA THR A 197 -9.39 -23.68 5.26
C THR A 197 -8.74 -25.01 4.87
N ARG A 198 -7.78 -25.00 3.93
CA ARG A 198 -7.15 -26.20 3.35
C ARG A 198 -5.63 -26.24 3.52
N GLY A 199 -5.01 -25.23 4.14
CA GLY A 199 -3.56 -25.16 4.32
C GLY A 199 -2.76 -24.91 3.04
N ILE A 200 -3.42 -24.60 1.92
CA ILE A 200 -2.75 -24.36 0.64
C ILE A 200 -2.14 -22.96 0.65
N SER A 201 -0.84 -22.84 0.38
CA SER A 201 -0.18 -21.52 0.31
C SER A 201 -0.91 -20.57 -0.66
N ALA A 202 -1.27 -19.38 -0.18
CA ALA A 202 -1.96 -18.37 -0.99
C ALA A 202 -1.19 -18.01 -2.27
N GLY A 203 0.15 -17.97 -2.20
CA GLY A 203 1.00 -17.75 -3.36
C GLY A 203 0.87 -18.84 -4.42
N LYS A 204 0.71 -20.11 -4.02
CA LYS A 204 0.48 -21.23 -4.96
C LYS A 204 -0.87 -21.11 -5.65
N VAL A 205 -1.92 -20.72 -4.92
CA VAL A 205 -3.26 -20.49 -5.49
C VAL A 205 -3.21 -19.36 -6.51
N GLN A 206 -2.58 -18.24 -6.16
CA GLN A 206 -2.41 -17.09 -7.05
C GLN A 206 -1.62 -17.47 -8.31
N MET A 207 -0.46 -18.12 -8.16
CA MET A 207 0.37 -18.57 -9.29
C MET A 207 -0.37 -19.54 -10.21
N THR A 208 -1.15 -20.46 -9.64
CA THR A 208 -1.96 -21.41 -10.42
C THR A 208 -3.05 -20.68 -11.18
N PHE A 209 -3.75 -19.74 -10.53
CA PHE A 209 -4.78 -18.93 -11.17
C PHE A 209 -4.20 -18.10 -12.32
N ASP A 210 -3.10 -17.40 -12.10
CA ASP A 210 -2.45 -16.57 -13.11
C ASP A 210 -1.87 -17.40 -14.26
N ALA A 211 -1.35 -18.61 -13.99
CA ALA A 211 -0.89 -19.54 -15.02
C ALA A 211 -2.05 -20.06 -15.88
N VAL A 212 -3.18 -20.44 -15.28
CA VAL A 212 -4.39 -20.84 -16.01
C VAL A 212 -4.91 -19.68 -16.85
N LEU A 213 -4.98 -18.49 -16.27
CA LEU A 213 -5.41 -17.28 -16.96
C LEU A 213 -4.52 -16.97 -18.17
N MET A 214 -3.20 -17.09 -18.02
CA MET A 214 -2.24 -16.93 -19.12
C MET A 214 -2.43 -17.99 -20.21
N GLY A 215 -2.70 -19.24 -19.81
CA GLY A 215 -3.03 -20.32 -20.75
C GLY A 215 -4.29 -20.01 -21.57
N VAL A 216 -5.35 -19.50 -20.94
CA VAL A 216 -6.57 -19.06 -21.62
C VAL A 216 -6.28 -17.89 -22.57
N ALA A 217 -5.43 -16.95 -22.14
CA ALA A 217 -5.09 -15.79 -22.95
C ALA A 217 -4.39 -16.12 -24.27
N CYS A 218 -3.65 -17.23 -24.34
CA CYS A 218 -3.06 -17.72 -25.59
C CYS A 218 -4.10 -18.06 -26.68
N PHE A 219 -5.35 -18.34 -26.29
CA PHE A 219 -6.43 -18.60 -27.25
C PHE A 219 -7.20 -17.34 -27.66
N THR A 220 -7.15 -16.28 -26.85
CA THR A 220 -7.90 -15.04 -27.09
C THR A 220 -7.05 -13.89 -27.62
N LEU A 221 -5.76 -13.86 -27.30
CA LEU A 221 -4.83 -12.79 -27.66
C LEU A 221 -3.73 -13.29 -28.59
N ALA A 222 -3.22 -12.41 -29.44
CA ALA A 222 -2.04 -12.70 -30.25
C ALA A 222 -0.82 -13.00 -29.35
N PRO A 223 0.07 -13.94 -29.74
CA PRO A 223 1.21 -14.34 -28.91
C PRO A 223 2.10 -13.18 -28.45
N SER A 224 2.27 -12.15 -29.28
CA SER A 224 3.02 -10.94 -28.92
C SER A 224 2.36 -10.18 -27.76
N LYS A 225 1.04 -10.03 -27.76
CA LYS A 225 0.28 -9.37 -26.69
C LYS A 225 0.33 -10.16 -25.38
N VAL A 226 0.35 -11.49 -25.45
CA VAL A 226 0.53 -12.36 -24.29
C VAL A 226 1.88 -12.10 -23.63
N LEU A 227 2.96 -12.03 -24.43
CA LEU A 227 4.31 -11.73 -23.93
C LEU A 227 4.39 -10.33 -23.30
N TYR A 228 3.80 -9.31 -23.93
CA TYR A 228 3.73 -7.96 -23.35
C TYR A 228 2.86 -7.91 -22.09
N SER A 229 1.79 -8.70 -22.01
CA SER A 229 0.97 -8.83 -20.79
C SER A 229 1.77 -9.45 -19.65
N ALA A 230 2.56 -10.49 -19.94
CA ALA A 230 3.48 -11.08 -18.97
C ALA A 230 4.53 -10.08 -18.49
N LEU A 231 5.12 -9.30 -19.41
CA LEU A 231 6.05 -8.22 -19.06
C LEU A 231 5.39 -7.17 -18.15
N GLY A 232 4.17 -6.73 -18.48
CA GLY A 232 3.42 -5.79 -17.65
C GLY A 232 3.10 -6.34 -16.26
N ALA A 233 2.77 -7.63 -16.16
CA ALA A 233 2.59 -8.31 -14.88
C ALA A 233 3.89 -8.38 -14.05
N VAL A 234 5.05 -8.58 -14.71
CA VAL A 234 6.37 -8.50 -14.05
C VAL A 234 6.63 -7.09 -13.52
N VAL A 235 6.38 -6.05 -14.32
CA VAL A 235 6.57 -4.64 -13.90
C VAL A 235 5.67 -4.30 -12.72
N LEU A 236 4.40 -4.68 -12.77
CA LEU A 236 3.47 -4.56 -11.64
C LEU A 236 4.03 -5.25 -10.40
N SER A 237 4.49 -6.50 -10.55
CA SER A 237 5.04 -7.28 -9.45
C SER A 237 6.31 -6.65 -8.87
N LEU A 238 7.16 -6.04 -9.70
CA LEU A 238 8.33 -5.29 -9.24
C LEU A 238 7.92 -4.05 -8.44
N VAL A 239 6.92 -3.30 -8.89
CA VAL A 239 6.39 -2.15 -8.13
C VAL A 239 5.89 -2.62 -6.77
N LEU A 240 5.12 -3.72 -6.71
CA LEU A 240 4.70 -4.30 -5.44
C LEU A 240 5.90 -4.73 -4.60
N MET A 241 6.85 -5.48 -5.16
CA MET A 241 8.02 -5.99 -4.42
C MET A 241 8.87 -4.87 -3.81
N PHE A 242 9.15 -3.79 -4.55
CA PHE A 242 9.99 -2.71 -4.05
C PHE A 242 9.29 -1.81 -3.04
N ASN A 243 7.97 -1.65 -3.17
CA ASN A 243 7.20 -0.74 -2.31
C ASN A 243 6.49 -1.43 -1.14
N HIS A 244 6.23 -2.74 -1.24
CA HIS A 244 5.62 -3.54 -0.20
C HIS A 244 6.73 -4.15 0.68
N ARG A 245 7.06 -3.50 1.80
CA ARG A 245 7.99 -4.04 2.80
C ARG A 245 7.24 -4.76 3.92
N PRO A 246 7.22 -6.09 3.98
CA PRO A 246 6.47 -6.84 5.00
C PRO A 246 7.07 -6.80 6.41
N HIS A 247 8.31 -6.34 6.61
CA HIS A 247 9.05 -6.50 7.88
C HIS A 247 9.50 -5.20 8.58
N ARG A 248 8.93 -4.03 8.27
CA ARG A 248 9.30 -2.78 8.97
C ARG A 248 8.30 -2.35 10.08
N TYR A 249 7.35 -3.22 10.43
CA TYR A 249 6.34 -3.00 11.48
C TYR A 249 6.30 -4.09 12.56
N MET A 250 7.33 -4.94 12.63
CA MET A 250 7.57 -5.85 13.76
C MET A 250 8.95 -5.53 14.30
N GLY A 251 9.06 -4.37 14.94
CA GLY A 251 10.31 -3.81 15.44
C GLY A 251 10.03 -2.79 16.54
N VAL A 252 9.28 -3.24 17.55
CA VAL A 252 9.50 -2.86 18.95
C VAL A 252 9.95 -4.14 19.64
#